data_AF-A0A817Z4U8-F1
#
_entry.id   AF-A0A817Z4U8-F1
#
_cell.length_a   1.000
_cell.length_b   1.000
_cell.length_c   1.000
_cell.angle_alpha   90.00
_cell.angle_beta   90.00
_cell.angle_gamma   90.00
#
_symmetry.space_group_name_H-M   'P 1'
#
loop_
_entity.id
_entity.type
_entity.pdbx_description
1 polymer ?
#
loop_
_entity_poly.entity_id
_entity_poly.type
_entity_poly.pdbx_seq_one_letter_code
_entity_poly.pdbx_strand_id
1 'polypeptide(L)'
;MLVQEVLSFTIFIKNFIEFPVFNVKHKNMVDSLKKSCIYHPKDHKDCPIFSIDYIMNEAEKNITERNLMLQYGGVIRIKLDWDCNLDRNIKLCKPQYSFARLDVPFYEKPFSMGFNFRYASHWKHKKKHVRTLTKAFGLRLIISISGKAGKFDFITLTFNIGSLIGLFGLATFVCDIILLHVSKQASAYRNHVFEIVHLRTRASSTVAVPRKYVPRNDDEYSNSNSNAETELPFRTPENSPACPGKTVTIGAVTFINLDE
;
A
#
# COMPACT_ATOMS: atom_id res chain seq x y z
N MET A 1 12.15 -32.82 27.45
CA MET A 1 13.47 -33.00 26.82
C MET A 1 13.39 -32.93 25.30
N LEU A 2 12.40 -33.53 24.62
CA LEU A 2 12.23 -33.48 23.14
C LEU A 2 12.00 -32.10 22.50
N VAL A 3 11.56 -31.09 23.24
CA VAL A 3 11.15 -29.79 22.66
C VAL A 3 12.33 -28.83 22.45
N GLN A 4 13.42 -28.99 23.20
CA GLN A 4 14.56 -28.07 23.14
C GLN A 4 15.41 -28.27 21.87
N GLU A 5 15.46 -29.50 21.34
CA GLU A 5 16.18 -29.85 20.11
C GLU A 5 15.58 -29.16 18.87
N VAL A 6 14.30 -28.77 18.93
CA VAL A 6 13.65 -28.03 17.83
C VAL A 6 14.31 -26.66 17.61
N LEU A 7 14.97 -26.09 18.63
CA LEU A 7 15.66 -24.81 18.52
C LEU A 7 16.91 -24.88 17.64
N SER A 8 17.56 -26.05 17.55
CA SER A 8 18.72 -26.25 16.65
C SER A 8 18.32 -26.49 15.19
N PHE A 9 17.05 -26.75 14.90
CA PHE A 9 16.59 -26.94 13.53
C PHE A 9 16.74 -25.68 12.70
N THR A 10 16.98 -25.89 11.41
CA THR A 10 17.11 -24.81 10.45
C THR A 10 16.02 -24.86 9.39
N ILE A 11 15.63 -23.68 8.92
CA ILE A 11 14.63 -23.47 7.88
C ILE A 11 15.34 -22.84 6.70
N PHE A 12 15.33 -23.53 5.58
CA PHE A 12 15.74 -22.97 4.30
C PHE A 12 14.52 -22.38 3.57
N ILE A 13 14.51 -21.06 3.37
CA ILE A 13 13.43 -20.35 2.68
C ILE A 13 13.84 -20.08 1.23
N LYS A 14 13.24 -20.79 0.28
CA LYS A 14 13.45 -20.56 -1.15
C LYS A 14 12.28 -19.74 -1.69
N ASN A 15 12.53 -18.49 -2.05
CA ASN A 15 11.50 -17.59 -2.56
C ASN A 15 11.83 -17.07 -3.96
N PHE A 16 10.83 -17.15 -4.84
CA PHE A 16 10.85 -16.55 -6.18
C PHE A 16 9.79 -15.45 -6.25
N ILE A 17 10.14 -14.33 -6.87
CA ILE A 17 9.24 -13.21 -7.10
C ILE A 17 9.21 -12.84 -8.58
N GLU A 18 8.06 -12.37 -9.02
CA GLU A 18 7.87 -11.77 -10.33
C GLU A 18 7.15 -10.44 -10.19
N PHE A 19 7.68 -9.41 -10.85
CA PHE A 19 7.01 -8.14 -11.06
C PHE A 19 6.43 -8.14 -12.48
N PRO A 20 5.17 -8.60 -12.67
CA PRO A 20 4.61 -8.85 -14.01
C PRO A 20 4.53 -7.59 -14.85
N VAL A 21 4.21 -6.44 -14.23
CA VAL A 21 4.14 -5.13 -14.90
C VAL A 21 5.47 -4.76 -15.57
N PHE A 22 6.59 -5.20 -15.01
CA PHE A 22 7.93 -4.89 -15.52
C PHE A 22 8.60 -6.08 -16.23
N ASN A 23 7.94 -7.25 -16.25
CA ASN A 23 8.48 -8.52 -16.74
C ASN A 23 9.85 -8.88 -16.11
N VAL A 24 10.00 -8.63 -14.81
CA VAL A 24 11.23 -8.92 -14.06
C VAL A 24 10.99 -10.08 -13.10
N LYS A 25 11.80 -11.13 -13.21
CA LYS A 25 11.82 -12.27 -12.29
C LYS A 25 13.07 -12.21 -11.42
N HIS A 26 12.91 -12.48 -10.14
CA HIS A 26 14.02 -12.50 -9.20
C HIS A 26 13.83 -13.56 -8.11
N LYS A 27 14.89 -13.83 -7.34
CA LYS A 27 14.92 -14.84 -6.29
C LYS A 27 15.73 -14.33 -5.11
N ASN A 28 15.43 -14.79 -3.89
CA ASN A 28 16.15 -14.37 -2.68
C ASN A 28 17.59 -14.92 -2.57
N MET A 29 17.96 -15.88 -3.41
CA MET A 29 19.27 -16.53 -3.37
C MET A 29 20.31 -15.82 -4.26
N VAL A 30 21.48 -15.53 -3.69
CA VAL A 30 22.65 -15.07 -4.44
C VAL A 30 23.40 -16.28 -5.00
N ASP A 31 23.84 -16.20 -6.26
CA ASP A 31 24.48 -17.34 -6.96
C ASP A 31 25.83 -17.78 -6.33
N SER A 32 26.43 -16.96 -5.46
CA SER A 32 27.71 -17.22 -4.78
C SER A 32 27.57 -17.70 -3.33
N LEU A 33 26.37 -18.12 -2.89
CA LEU A 33 26.18 -18.60 -1.53
C LEU A 33 26.96 -19.89 -1.27
N LYS A 34 27.78 -19.91 -0.21
CA LYS A 34 28.32 -21.16 0.34
C LYS A 34 27.15 -22.00 0.87
N LYS A 35 27.17 -23.30 0.60
CA LYS A 35 26.10 -24.25 1.00
C LYS A 35 25.82 -24.30 2.52
N SER A 36 26.68 -23.73 3.35
CA SER A 36 26.66 -23.83 4.82
C SER A 36 26.56 -22.46 5.53
N CYS A 37 25.73 -21.53 5.04
CA CYS A 37 25.51 -20.27 5.75
C CYS A 37 24.34 -20.39 6.73
N ILE A 38 24.36 -19.58 7.79
CA ILE A 38 23.21 -19.33 8.67
C ILE A 38 22.99 -17.83 8.69
N TYR A 39 21.74 -17.40 8.58
CA TYR A 39 21.36 -16.00 8.58
C TYR A 39 21.82 -15.31 9.87
N HIS A 40 22.43 -14.15 9.67
CA HIS A 40 22.75 -13.24 10.76
C HIS A 40 22.51 -11.81 10.29
N PRO A 41 21.85 -10.94 11.08
CA PRO A 41 21.49 -9.59 10.66
C PRO A 41 22.69 -8.66 10.45
N LYS A 42 23.93 -9.06 10.74
CA LYS A 42 25.13 -8.27 10.45
C LYS A 42 26.07 -8.98 9.48
N ASP A 43 26.43 -10.23 9.78
CA ASP A 43 27.49 -10.94 9.06
C ASP A 43 26.98 -11.62 7.77
N HIS A 44 25.76 -12.17 7.80
CA HIS A 44 25.22 -13.01 6.73
C HIS A 44 23.76 -12.66 6.41
N LYS A 45 23.51 -11.37 6.09
CA LYS A 45 22.16 -10.85 5.79
C LYS A 45 21.50 -11.49 4.56
N ASP A 46 22.30 -11.99 3.62
CA ASP A 46 21.81 -12.56 2.38
C ASP A 46 21.50 -14.06 2.49
N CYS A 47 21.76 -14.68 3.64
CA CYS A 47 21.58 -16.11 3.80
C CYS A 47 20.09 -16.46 4.03
N PRO A 48 19.49 -17.37 3.25
CA PRO A 48 18.09 -17.75 3.39
C PRO A 48 17.85 -18.92 4.38
N ILE A 49 18.87 -19.30 5.16
CA ILE A 49 18.81 -20.40 6.13
C ILE A 49 18.71 -19.79 7.53
N PHE A 50 17.63 -20.07 8.26
CA PHE A 50 17.33 -19.48 9.56
C PHE A 50 17.22 -20.57 10.62
N SER A 51 17.86 -20.40 11.77
CA SER A 51 17.59 -21.26 12.92
C SER A 51 16.24 -20.92 13.55
N ILE A 52 15.51 -21.93 14.03
CA ILE A 52 14.27 -21.74 14.78
C ILE A 52 14.49 -20.84 16.00
N ASP A 53 15.61 -21.01 16.71
CA ASP A 53 15.96 -20.16 17.86
C ASP A 53 16.00 -18.69 17.48
N TYR A 54 16.67 -18.36 16.37
CA TYR A 54 16.74 -16.99 15.86
C TYR A 54 15.34 -16.45 15.53
N ILE A 55 14.52 -17.22 14.82
CA ILE A 55 13.16 -16.82 14.46
C ILE A 55 12.31 -16.53 15.71
N MET A 56 12.39 -17.40 16.72
CA MET A 56 11.62 -17.25 17.95
C MET A 56 12.09 -16.04 18.76
N ASN A 57 13.41 -15.85 18.89
CA ASN A 57 14.00 -14.70 19.60
C ASN A 57 13.69 -13.36 18.91
N GLU A 58 13.49 -13.35 17.59
CA GLU A 58 13.02 -12.15 16.88
C GLU A 58 11.51 -11.95 16.96
N ALA A 59 10.72 -13.03 16.90
CA ALA A 59 9.27 -12.95 16.94
C ALA A 59 8.70 -12.56 18.32
N GLU A 60 9.35 -13.00 19.41
CA GLU A 60 8.91 -12.74 20.79
C GLU A 60 10.14 -12.50 21.68
N LYS A 61 10.23 -11.33 22.32
CA LYS A 61 11.38 -10.96 23.14
C LYS A 61 11.28 -11.52 24.56
N ASN A 62 10.07 -11.83 25.05
CA ASN A 62 9.87 -12.39 26.37
C ASN A 62 10.19 -13.90 26.42
N ILE A 63 11.14 -14.28 27.28
CA ILE A 63 11.60 -15.67 27.46
C ILE A 63 10.47 -16.60 27.89
N THR A 64 9.61 -16.14 28.82
CA THR A 64 8.51 -16.95 29.36
C THR A 64 7.50 -17.28 28.27
N GLU A 65 7.12 -16.30 27.47
CA GLU A 65 6.20 -16.50 26.34
C GLU A 65 6.80 -17.46 25.30
N ARG A 66 8.09 -17.32 24.96
CA ARG A 66 8.76 -18.26 24.03
C ARG A 66 8.73 -19.70 24.54
N ASN A 67 8.99 -19.92 25.83
CA ASN A 67 8.92 -21.26 26.42
C ASN A 67 7.51 -21.85 26.35
N LEU A 68 6.49 -21.01 26.57
CA LEU A 68 5.09 -21.42 26.43
C LEU A 68 4.73 -21.71 24.96
N MET A 69 5.25 -20.94 23.99
CA MET A 69 5.07 -21.21 22.56
C MET A 69 5.68 -22.56 22.15
N LEU A 70 6.82 -22.94 22.74
CA LEU A 70 7.44 -24.25 22.53
C LEU A 70 6.58 -25.38 23.10
N GLN A 71 5.94 -25.16 24.26
CA GLN A 71 5.15 -26.19 24.93
C GLN A 71 3.74 -26.36 24.34
N TYR A 72 3.05 -25.25 24.07
CA TYR A 72 1.65 -25.23 23.65
C TYR A 72 1.45 -24.92 22.16
N GLY A 73 2.54 -24.62 21.45
CA GLY A 73 2.51 -24.15 20.08
C GLY A 73 2.24 -22.65 19.98
N GLY A 74 2.49 -22.09 18.80
CA GLY A 74 2.31 -20.67 18.52
C GLY A 74 2.28 -20.41 17.03
N VAL A 75 1.93 -19.20 16.62
CA VAL A 75 1.85 -18.82 15.21
C VAL A 75 2.81 -17.67 14.94
N ILE A 76 3.80 -17.89 14.09
CA ILE A 76 4.81 -16.89 13.74
C ILE A 76 4.67 -16.50 12.27
N ARG A 77 4.65 -15.20 12.00
CA ARG A 77 4.77 -14.65 10.65
C ARG A 77 6.22 -14.41 10.31
N ILE A 78 6.65 -14.93 9.18
CA ILE A 78 7.92 -14.61 8.53
C ILE A 78 7.57 -13.74 7.32
N LYS A 79 7.84 -12.43 7.39
CA LYS A 79 7.57 -11.50 6.30
C LYS A 79 8.85 -11.25 5.50
N LEU A 80 8.78 -11.48 4.19
CA LEU A 80 9.80 -11.10 3.21
C LEU A 80 9.29 -9.84 2.49
N ASP A 81 9.96 -8.71 2.71
CA ASP A 81 9.59 -7.44 2.09
C ASP A 81 10.58 -7.05 0.99
N TRP A 82 10.07 -6.91 -0.23
CA TRP A 82 10.86 -6.58 -1.41
C TRP A 82 10.58 -5.13 -1.82
N ASP A 83 11.45 -4.19 -1.45
CA ASP A 83 11.39 -2.81 -1.96
C ASP A 83 12.52 -2.59 -2.97
N CYS A 84 12.15 -2.58 -4.25
CA CYS A 84 13.11 -2.69 -5.34
C CYS A 84 13.01 -1.52 -6.31
N ASN A 85 14.13 -0.81 -6.46
CA ASN A 85 14.31 0.12 -7.56
C ASN A 85 14.91 -0.62 -8.76
N LEU A 86 14.08 -0.87 -9.77
CA LEU A 86 14.42 -1.57 -11.01
C LEU A 86 15.23 -0.73 -12.01
N ASP A 87 15.49 0.55 -11.72
CA ASP A 87 16.42 1.38 -12.49
C ASP A 87 17.88 1.06 -12.15
N ARG A 88 18.09 0.45 -10.98
CA ARG A 88 19.41 -0.06 -10.55
C ARG A 88 19.57 -1.52 -10.93
N ASN A 89 20.75 -2.07 -10.68
CA ASN A 89 21.01 -3.48 -10.88
C ASN A 89 20.08 -4.33 -9.99
N ILE A 90 19.36 -5.28 -10.60
CA ILE A 90 18.44 -6.20 -9.90
C ILE A 90 19.12 -6.97 -8.76
N LYS A 91 20.45 -7.18 -8.81
CA LYS A 91 21.19 -7.84 -7.72
C LYS A 91 21.18 -7.06 -6.39
N LEU A 92 20.86 -5.76 -6.42
CA LEU A 92 20.71 -4.92 -5.24
C LEU A 92 19.31 -5.03 -4.62
N CYS A 93 18.33 -5.50 -5.38
CA CYS A 93 16.98 -5.80 -4.89
C CYS A 93 17.07 -7.08 -4.05
N LYS A 94 16.93 -6.94 -2.73
CA LYS A 94 17.04 -8.04 -1.77
C LYS A 94 15.88 -7.97 -0.78
N PRO A 95 15.38 -9.11 -0.29
CA PRO A 95 14.29 -9.11 0.66
C PRO A 95 14.78 -8.68 2.04
N GLN A 96 13.96 -7.91 2.74
CA GLN A 96 14.11 -7.68 4.17
C GLN A 96 13.26 -8.70 4.93
N TYR A 97 13.90 -9.47 5.80
CA TYR A 97 13.23 -10.47 6.63
C TYR A 97 12.77 -9.85 7.94
N SER A 98 11.53 -10.10 8.32
CA SER A 98 10.99 -9.71 9.62
C SER A 98 10.15 -10.84 10.21
N PHE A 99 10.19 -10.96 11.54
CA PHE A 99 9.58 -12.05 12.29
C PHE A 99 8.66 -11.45 13.34
N ALA A 100 7.45 -11.97 13.45
CA ALA A 100 6.48 -11.50 14.44
C ALA A 100 5.56 -12.63 14.87
N ARG A 101 5.23 -12.67 16.17
CA ARG A 101 4.13 -13.50 16.66
C ARG A 101 2.78 -12.98 16.15
N LEU A 102 1.88 -13.89 15.76
CA LEU A 102 0.53 -13.56 15.30
C LEU A 102 -0.59 -14.02 16.24
N ASP A 103 -0.34 -15.04 17.06
CA ASP A 103 -1.31 -15.51 18.06
C ASP A 103 -1.32 -14.61 19.29
N VAL A 104 -2.44 -14.68 20.03
CA VAL A 104 -2.62 -13.92 21.28
C VAL A 104 -1.63 -14.44 22.33
N PRO A 105 -0.93 -13.54 23.05
CA PRO A 105 -0.04 -13.94 24.15
C PRO A 105 -0.73 -14.76 25.25
N PHE A 106 0.05 -15.58 25.96
CA PHE A 106 -0.50 -16.52 26.94
C PHE A 106 -0.93 -15.87 28.26
N TYR A 107 -0.48 -14.63 28.54
CA TYR A 107 -0.92 -13.87 29.71
C TYR A 107 -2.38 -13.37 29.60
N GLU A 108 -2.93 -13.31 28.38
CA GLU A 108 -4.34 -12.99 28.16
C GLU A 108 -5.18 -14.25 28.26
N LYS A 109 -6.46 -14.16 28.67
CA LYS A 109 -7.35 -15.33 28.76
C LYS A 109 -7.82 -15.74 27.36
N PRO A 110 -7.29 -16.79 26.73
CA PRO A 110 -7.70 -17.16 25.39
C PRO A 110 -8.75 -18.28 25.46
N PHE A 111 -9.59 -18.38 24.42
CA PHE A 111 -10.49 -19.53 24.26
C PHE A 111 -9.72 -20.84 24.01
N SER A 112 -8.52 -20.74 23.42
CA SER A 112 -7.61 -21.87 23.19
C SER A 112 -6.16 -21.41 23.37
N MET A 113 -5.40 -22.13 24.19
CA MET A 113 -3.98 -21.86 24.43
C MET A 113 -3.15 -22.37 23.25
N GLY A 114 -2.36 -21.47 22.64
CA GLY A 114 -1.36 -21.81 21.62
C GLY A 114 -1.95 -22.33 20.31
N PHE A 115 -1.15 -23.14 19.59
CA PHE A 115 -1.55 -23.74 18.32
C PHE A 115 -1.46 -25.27 18.38
N ASN A 116 -2.59 -25.93 18.12
CA ASN A 116 -2.69 -27.39 18.12
C ASN A 116 -3.61 -27.90 17.02
N PHE A 117 -3.33 -29.12 16.53
CA PHE A 117 -4.18 -29.82 15.58
C PHE A 117 -4.23 -31.33 15.89
N ARG A 118 -5.28 -32.00 15.41
CA ARG A 118 -5.44 -33.45 15.56
C ARG A 118 -5.43 -34.11 14.20
N TYR A 119 -4.72 -35.21 14.08
CA TYR A 119 -4.73 -36.06 12.90
C TYR A 119 -4.85 -37.53 13.32
N ALA A 120 -5.38 -38.36 12.44
CA ALA A 120 -5.61 -39.78 12.72
C ALA A 120 -4.90 -40.65 11.69
N SER A 121 -4.07 -41.58 12.15
CA SER A 121 -3.53 -42.65 11.33
C SER A 121 -4.49 -43.84 11.37
N HIS A 122 -5.00 -44.23 10.22
CA HIS A 122 -5.97 -45.32 10.09
C HIS A 122 -5.25 -46.58 9.60
N TRP A 123 -5.50 -47.70 10.26
CA TRP A 123 -4.83 -48.96 9.96
C TRP A 123 -5.74 -50.14 10.31
N LYS A 124 -5.47 -51.30 9.71
CA LYS A 124 -6.29 -52.50 9.87
C LYS A 124 -5.53 -53.51 10.70
N HIS A 125 -6.08 -53.89 11.85
CA HIS A 125 -5.52 -54.93 12.70
C HIS A 125 -6.52 -56.07 12.87
N LYS A 126 -6.12 -57.30 12.53
CA LYS A 126 -6.96 -58.52 12.64
C LYS A 126 -8.38 -58.34 12.05
N LYS A 127 -8.45 -57.86 10.80
CA LYS A 127 -9.69 -57.56 10.06
C LYS A 127 -10.58 -56.44 10.65
N LYS A 128 -10.21 -55.80 11.76
CA LYS A 128 -10.90 -54.63 12.33
C LYS A 128 -10.24 -53.32 11.89
N HIS A 129 -11.04 -52.32 11.59
CA HIS A 129 -10.57 -50.96 11.33
C HIS A 129 -10.24 -50.29 12.67
N VAL A 130 -9.00 -49.83 12.83
CA VAL A 130 -8.51 -49.13 14.02
C VAL A 130 -7.92 -47.80 13.59
N ARG A 131 -7.95 -46.80 14.48
CA ARG A 131 -7.27 -45.53 14.28
C ARG A 131 -6.49 -45.12 15.51
N THR A 132 -5.32 -44.54 15.28
CA THR A 132 -4.54 -43.83 16.31
C THR A 132 -4.76 -42.35 16.11
N LEU A 133 -5.43 -41.70 17.06
CA LEU A 133 -5.66 -40.25 17.04
C LEU A 133 -4.53 -39.54 17.78
N THR A 134 -3.80 -38.68 17.09
CA THR A 134 -2.68 -37.91 17.64
C THR A 134 -3.07 -36.44 17.73
N LYS A 135 -2.84 -35.81 18.88
CA LYS A 135 -2.93 -34.36 19.06
C LYS A 135 -1.52 -33.80 19.07
N ALA A 136 -1.18 -32.97 18.10
CA ALA A 136 0.11 -32.31 17.99
C ALA A 136 0.02 -30.84 18.40
N PHE A 137 1.03 -30.39 19.12
CA PHE A 137 1.27 -28.99 19.46
C PHE A 137 2.58 -28.58 18.79
N GLY A 138 2.63 -27.37 18.25
CA GLY A 138 3.83 -26.92 17.56
C GLY A 138 3.71 -25.52 16.98
N LEU A 139 4.80 -25.06 16.39
CA LEU A 139 4.87 -23.75 15.76
C LEU A 139 4.30 -23.82 14.34
N ARG A 140 3.37 -22.91 14.04
CA ARG A 140 2.91 -22.67 12.66
C ARG A 140 3.61 -21.44 12.12
N LEU A 141 4.39 -21.65 11.06
CA LEU A 141 5.10 -20.57 10.38
C LEU A 141 4.29 -20.13 9.16
N ILE A 142 3.91 -18.85 9.12
CA ILE A 142 3.18 -18.23 8.02
C ILE A 142 4.15 -17.33 7.28
N ILE A 143 4.48 -17.71 6.04
CA ILE A 143 5.34 -16.89 5.20
C ILE A 143 4.47 -15.88 4.44
N SER A 144 4.74 -14.60 4.65
CA SER A 144 4.08 -13.48 3.97
C SER A 144 5.09 -12.79 3.06
N ILE A 145 4.77 -12.69 1.77
CA ILE A 145 5.61 -11.96 0.81
C ILE A 145 4.92 -10.66 0.47
N SER A 146 5.65 -9.57 0.62
CA SER A 146 5.24 -8.21 0.28
C SER A 146 6.28 -7.63 -0.65
N GLY A 147 5.88 -6.70 -1.50
CA GLY A 147 6.86 -5.87 -2.15
C GLY A 147 6.30 -4.89 -3.15
N LYS A 148 7.19 -4.00 -3.51
CA LYS A 148 6.98 -2.81 -4.31
C LYS A 148 8.18 -2.70 -5.23
N ALA A 149 7.89 -2.49 -6.51
CA ALA A 149 8.92 -2.21 -7.49
C ALA A 149 8.65 -0.88 -8.17
N GLY A 150 9.69 -0.05 -8.25
CA GLY A 150 9.68 1.18 -9.02
C GLY A 150 10.59 1.02 -10.24
N LYS A 151 10.14 1.50 -11.39
CA LYS A 151 10.96 1.67 -12.59
C LYS A 151 10.64 3.05 -13.16
N PHE A 152 11.65 3.74 -13.66
CA PHE A 152 11.53 5.01 -14.32
C PHE A 152 10.58 4.91 -15.51
N ASP A 153 9.60 5.81 -15.53
CA ASP A 153 8.57 5.91 -16.55
C ASP A 153 8.45 7.38 -16.97
N PHE A 154 8.81 7.65 -18.24
CA PHE A 154 8.82 8.99 -18.79
C PHE A 154 7.42 9.63 -18.76
N ILE A 155 6.37 8.85 -18.98
CA ILE A 155 4.98 9.35 -18.98
C ILE A 155 4.60 9.86 -17.59
N THR A 156 4.93 9.08 -16.54
CA THR A 156 4.68 9.45 -15.14
C THR A 156 5.47 10.71 -14.77
N LEU A 157 6.71 10.85 -15.26
CA LEU A 157 7.51 12.06 -15.05
C LEU A 157 6.83 13.30 -15.66
N THR A 158 6.38 13.23 -16.92
CA THR A 158 5.74 14.36 -17.60
C THR A 158 4.46 14.80 -16.89
N PHE A 159 3.61 13.86 -16.44
CA PHE A 159 2.41 14.20 -15.66
C PHE A 159 2.74 14.90 -14.34
N ASN A 160 3.76 14.41 -13.62
CA ASN A 160 4.19 15.03 -12.36
C ASN A 160 4.74 16.45 -12.58
N ILE A 161 5.50 16.68 -13.65
CA ILE A 161 5.98 18.01 -14.03
C ILE A 161 4.81 18.91 -14.41
N GLY A 162 3.83 18.41 -15.18
CA GLY A 162 2.63 19.16 -15.54
C GLY A 162 1.82 19.59 -14.32
N SER A 163 1.63 18.69 -13.35
CA SER A 163 0.97 19.01 -12.07
C SER A 163 1.73 20.08 -11.28
N LEU A 164 3.07 20.00 -11.25
CA LEU A 164 3.90 20.99 -10.57
C LEU A 164 3.80 22.38 -11.23
N ILE A 165 3.82 22.46 -12.56
CA ILE A 165 3.63 23.72 -13.30
C ILE A 165 2.24 24.30 -13.05
N GLY A 166 1.20 23.46 -13.01
CA GLY A 166 -0.17 23.91 -12.67
C GLY A 166 -0.25 24.50 -11.26
N LEU A 167 0.43 23.90 -10.28
CA LEU A 167 0.47 24.42 -8.91
C LEU A 167 1.13 25.81 -8.84
N PHE A 168 2.17 26.07 -9.63
CA PHE A 168 2.80 27.39 -9.71
C PHE A 168 1.84 28.46 -10.25
N GLY A 169 0.96 28.12 -11.21
CA GLY A 169 -0.07 29.05 -11.70
C GLY A 169 -1.13 29.40 -10.66
N LEU A 170 -1.48 28.46 -9.78
CA LEU A 170 -2.39 28.75 -8.66
C LEU A 170 -1.71 29.65 -7.62
N ALA A 171 -0.42 29.45 -7.36
CA ALA A 171 0.34 30.29 -6.43
C ALA A 171 0.36 31.75 -6.86
N THR A 172 0.61 32.03 -8.15
CA THR A 172 0.58 33.41 -8.68
C THR A 172 -0.81 34.02 -8.56
N PHE A 173 -1.87 33.26 -8.85
CA PHE A 173 -3.25 33.73 -8.69
C PHE A 173 -3.58 34.12 -7.24
N VAL A 174 -3.16 33.32 -6.27
CA VAL A 174 -3.33 33.62 -4.85
C VAL A 174 -2.49 34.84 -4.44
N CYS A 175 -1.25 34.94 -4.92
CA CYS A 175 -0.41 36.12 -4.70
C CYS A 175 -1.08 37.39 -5.23
N ASP A 176 -1.70 37.35 -6.41
CA ASP A 176 -2.41 38.48 -7.00
C ASP A 176 -3.63 38.88 -6.14
N ILE A 177 -4.42 37.92 -5.66
CA ILE A 177 -5.55 38.19 -4.75
C ILE A 177 -5.08 38.89 -3.47
N ILE A 178 -3.99 38.39 -2.86
CA ILE A 178 -3.44 38.97 -1.63
C ILE A 178 -2.96 40.41 -1.88
N LEU A 179 -2.25 40.64 -3.00
CA LEU A 179 -1.73 41.97 -3.33
C LEU A 179 -2.83 42.97 -3.67
N LEU A 180 -3.94 42.51 -4.26
CA LEU A 180 -5.09 43.34 -4.63
C LEU A 180 -6.03 43.66 -3.48
N HIS A 181 -6.20 42.76 -2.51
CA HIS A 181 -7.23 42.90 -1.48
C HIS A 181 -6.71 43.09 -0.05
N VAL A 182 -5.48 42.66 0.25
CA VAL A 182 -4.95 42.64 1.63
C VAL A 182 -3.80 43.63 1.83
N SER A 183 -3.08 43.98 0.76
CA SER A 183 -1.93 44.90 0.86
C SER A 183 -2.34 46.36 1.12
N LYS A 184 -1.60 47.04 2.00
CA LYS A 184 -1.77 48.48 2.27
C LYS A 184 -1.51 49.37 1.03
N GLN A 185 -0.77 48.86 0.04
CA GLN A 185 -0.48 49.53 -1.23
C GLN A 185 -1.30 48.98 -2.41
N ALA A 186 -2.42 48.29 -2.15
CA ALA A 186 -3.29 47.72 -3.18
C ALA A 186 -3.76 48.72 -4.24
N SER A 187 -3.98 50.00 -3.87
CA SER A 187 -4.35 51.06 -4.81
C SER A 187 -3.23 51.41 -5.80
N ALA A 188 -1.97 51.40 -5.36
CA ALA A 188 -0.82 51.62 -6.22
C ALA A 188 -0.61 50.45 -7.19
N TYR A 189 -0.76 49.21 -6.71
CA TYR A 189 -0.68 48.02 -7.56
C TYR A 189 -1.81 47.97 -8.60
N ARG A 190 -3.06 48.31 -8.24
CA ARG A 190 -4.19 48.38 -9.17
C ARG A 190 -3.95 49.35 -10.32
N ASN A 191 -3.34 50.51 -10.05
CA ASN A 191 -3.08 51.53 -11.08
C ASN A 191 -1.96 51.15 -12.05
N HIS A 192 -1.03 50.28 -11.65
CA HIS A 192 0.03 49.79 -12.52
C HIS A 192 -0.38 48.56 -13.35
N VAL A 193 -1.36 47.79 -12.85
CA VAL A 193 -1.79 46.52 -13.46
C VAL A 193 -3.04 46.70 -14.33
N PHE A 194 -3.99 47.56 -13.94
CA PHE A 194 -5.23 47.77 -14.66
C PHE A 194 -5.25 49.13 -15.36
N GLU A 195 -5.46 49.11 -16.69
CA GLU A 195 -5.75 50.31 -17.47
C GLU A 195 -7.25 50.37 -17.77
N ILE A 196 -7.92 51.46 -17.36
CA ILE A 196 -9.35 51.63 -17.57
C ILE A 196 -9.58 52.24 -18.95
N VAL A 197 -10.04 51.41 -19.89
CA VAL A 197 -10.38 51.86 -21.25
C VAL A 197 -11.89 52.14 -21.34
N HIS A 198 -12.26 53.40 -21.61
CA HIS A 198 -13.64 53.74 -21.92
C HIS A 198 -13.93 53.45 -23.40
N LEU A 199 -14.70 52.38 -23.65
CA LEU A 199 -15.23 52.10 -24.98
C LEU A 199 -16.18 53.22 -25.39
N ARG A 200 -15.72 54.09 -26.28
CA ARG A 200 -16.54 55.12 -26.91
C ARG A 200 -17.40 54.45 -27.97
N THR A 201 -18.66 54.14 -27.64
CA THR A 201 -19.64 53.74 -28.66
C THR A 201 -19.73 54.88 -29.67
N ARG A 202 -19.31 54.63 -30.90
CA ARG A 202 -19.42 55.60 -32.00
C ARG A 202 -20.91 55.82 -32.29
N ALA A 203 -21.50 56.80 -31.62
CA ALA A 203 -22.79 57.35 -32.01
C ALA A 203 -22.55 58.55 -32.93
N SER A 204 -22.71 58.35 -34.24
CA SER A 204 -23.29 59.36 -35.13
C SER A 204 -23.50 58.81 -36.54
N SER A 205 -24.76 58.56 -36.88
CA SER A 205 -25.35 59.06 -38.13
C SER A 205 -26.87 59.08 -37.97
N THR A 206 -27.40 60.29 -38.00
CA THR A 206 -28.80 60.71 -38.17
C THR A 206 -29.72 59.72 -38.88
N VAL A 207 -30.78 59.23 -38.21
CA VAL A 207 -32.13 59.07 -38.77
C VAL A 207 -33.14 59.28 -37.64
N ALA A 208 -34.17 60.09 -37.93
CA ALA A 208 -35.24 60.49 -37.03
C ALA A 208 -36.19 59.33 -36.64
N VAL A 209 -36.76 59.39 -35.42
CA VAL A 209 -38.20 59.37 -35.06
C VAL A 209 -38.31 59.17 -33.53
N PRO A 210 -39.12 59.96 -32.78
CA PRO A 210 -39.27 59.80 -31.34
C PRO A 210 -40.47 58.90 -30.99
N ARG A 211 -40.32 58.02 -29.99
CA ARG A 211 -41.44 57.67 -29.09
C ARG A 211 -40.93 57.30 -27.70
N LYS A 212 -41.50 58.01 -26.72
CA LYS A 212 -41.31 57.88 -25.27
C LYS A 212 -41.66 56.48 -24.77
N TYR A 213 -40.95 55.99 -23.75
CA TYR A 213 -41.59 55.33 -22.61
C TYR A 213 -40.78 55.47 -21.32
N VAL A 214 -41.51 55.69 -20.23
CA VAL A 214 -41.10 56.03 -18.85
C VAL A 214 -40.80 54.74 -18.08
N PRO A 215 -39.86 54.71 -17.11
CA PRO A 215 -39.61 53.50 -16.33
C PRO A 215 -40.74 53.28 -15.31
N ARG A 216 -41.26 52.06 -15.23
CA ARG A 216 -42.24 51.63 -14.23
C ARG A 216 -41.60 50.52 -13.39
N ASN A 217 -41.24 50.87 -12.16
CA ASN A 217 -41.14 49.89 -11.07
C ASN A 217 -42.57 49.49 -10.73
N ASP A 218 -42.83 48.20 -10.58
CA ASP A 218 -43.92 47.68 -9.76
C ASP A 218 -43.45 46.34 -9.18
N ASP A 219 -43.53 46.24 -7.86
CA ASP A 219 -43.45 45.02 -7.07
C ASP A 219 -44.68 44.10 -7.32
N GLU A 220 -44.57 42.88 -6.81
CA GLU A 220 -45.64 41.90 -6.48
C GLU A 220 -46.18 40.84 -7.49
N TYR A 221 -45.80 39.60 -7.15
CA TYR A 221 -46.64 38.44 -6.78
C TYR A 221 -47.19 37.44 -7.84
N SER A 222 -46.73 36.20 -7.64
CA SER A 222 -47.42 34.88 -7.71
C SER A 222 -47.56 34.03 -8.99
N ASN A 223 -46.88 32.88 -8.90
CA ASN A 223 -47.29 31.49 -9.17
C ASN A 223 -48.23 31.14 -10.33
N SER A 224 -47.74 30.24 -11.21
CA SER A 224 -48.47 29.02 -11.56
C SER A 224 -47.51 27.92 -12.05
N ASN A 225 -47.68 26.72 -11.48
CA ASN A 225 -47.03 25.48 -11.89
C ASN A 225 -47.61 24.98 -13.23
N SER A 226 -46.76 24.40 -14.08
CA SER A 226 -47.13 23.20 -14.86
C SER A 226 -45.89 22.44 -15.31
N ASN A 227 -45.97 21.12 -15.13
CA ASN A 227 -44.94 20.13 -15.38
C ASN A 227 -44.73 19.88 -16.88
N ALA A 228 -43.49 19.63 -17.30
CA ALA A 228 -43.19 18.75 -18.42
C ALA A 228 -41.75 18.23 -18.28
N GLU A 229 -41.63 16.93 -18.03
CA GLU A 229 -40.40 16.15 -18.07
C GLU A 229 -39.79 16.15 -19.47
N THR A 230 -38.46 16.24 -19.56
CA THR A 230 -37.70 15.56 -20.61
C THR A 230 -36.33 15.19 -20.05
N GLU A 231 -36.14 13.90 -19.77
CA GLU A 231 -34.88 13.28 -19.38
C GLU A 231 -33.87 13.28 -20.53
N LEU A 232 -32.58 13.47 -20.21
CA LEU A 232 -31.50 12.73 -20.85
C LEU A 232 -30.34 12.52 -19.85
N PRO A 233 -29.69 11.34 -19.82
CA PRO A 233 -28.91 10.89 -18.67
C PRO A 233 -27.42 11.21 -18.82
N PHE A 234 -26.71 11.55 -17.73
CA PHE A 234 -25.25 11.47 -17.74
C PHE A 234 -24.65 11.09 -16.38
N ARG A 235 -24.26 9.81 -16.32
CA ARG A 235 -23.23 9.11 -15.53
C ARG A 235 -22.70 9.75 -14.23
N THR A 236 -22.80 8.94 -13.18
CA THR A 236 -21.99 8.97 -11.96
C THR A 236 -20.48 9.00 -12.27
N PRO A 237 -19.67 9.76 -11.51
CA PRO A 237 -18.23 9.61 -11.55
C PRO A 237 -17.84 8.38 -10.74
N GLU A 238 -17.90 7.22 -11.39
CA GLU A 238 -17.09 6.07 -11.00
C GLU A 238 -15.69 6.31 -11.58
N ASN A 239 -14.77 6.76 -10.71
CA ASN A 239 -13.30 6.71 -10.79
C ASN A 239 -12.70 7.91 -10.06
N SER A 240 -12.57 7.79 -8.74
CA SER A 240 -11.51 8.51 -8.03
C SER A 240 -10.16 8.10 -8.66
N PRO A 241 -9.27 9.05 -9.02
CA PRO A 241 -7.94 8.69 -9.45
C PRO A 241 -7.20 8.14 -8.23
N ALA A 242 -7.00 6.82 -8.23
CA ALA A 242 -6.08 6.16 -7.32
C ALA A 242 -4.72 6.83 -7.43
N CYS A 243 -4.12 7.19 -6.28
CA CYS A 243 -2.72 7.60 -6.22
C CYS A 243 -1.86 6.57 -6.99
N PRO A 244 -0.92 6.98 -7.86
CA PRO A 244 -0.06 6.06 -8.59
C PRO A 244 1.07 5.57 -7.67
N GLY A 245 0.73 4.90 -6.58
CA GLY A 245 1.57 3.89 -5.99
C GLY A 245 1.18 2.59 -6.65
N LYS A 246 1.89 2.17 -7.72
CA LYS A 246 1.68 0.86 -8.33
C LYS A 246 1.93 -0.21 -7.27
N THR A 247 0.87 -0.70 -6.61
CA THR A 247 0.92 -1.92 -5.81
C THR A 247 1.08 -3.06 -6.81
N VAL A 248 2.32 -3.46 -7.04
CA VAL A 248 2.62 -4.55 -7.95
C VAL A 248 2.21 -5.84 -7.25
N THR A 249 1.22 -6.55 -7.79
CA THR A 249 0.90 -7.90 -7.33
C THR A 249 2.12 -8.78 -7.58
N ILE A 250 2.75 -9.25 -6.50
CA ILE A 250 3.88 -10.17 -6.57
C ILE A 250 3.34 -11.59 -6.69
N GLY A 251 3.67 -12.26 -7.80
CA GLY A 251 3.59 -13.72 -7.86
C GLY A 251 4.73 -14.30 -7.03
N ALA A 252 4.42 -14.96 -5.91
CA ALA A 252 5.42 -15.55 -5.03
C ALA A 252 5.18 -17.04 -4.82
N VAL A 253 6.24 -17.84 -4.92
CA VAL A 253 6.26 -19.24 -4.53
C VAL A 253 7.34 -19.44 -3.48
N THR A 254 6.97 -20.06 -2.37
CA THR A 254 7.91 -20.32 -1.28
C THR A 254 7.94 -21.79 -0.93
N PHE A 255 9.15 -22.33 -0.82
CA PHE A 255 9.42 -23.66 -0.31
C PHE A 255 10.19 -23.56 1.00
N ILE A 256 9.83 -24.42 1.93
CA ILE A 256 10.52 -24.59 3.21
C ILE A 256 11.11 -25.98 3.22
N ASN A 257 12.42 -26.08 3.43
CA ASN A 257 13.04 -27.34 3.83
C ASN A 257 13.48 -27.23 5.29
N LEU A 258 13.25 -28.30 6.05
CA LEU A 258 13.69 -28.45 7.43
C LEU A 258 14.82 -29.48 7.39
N ASP A 259 16.04 -29.02 7.67
CA ASP A 259 17.22 -29.89 7.77
C ASP A 259 17.60 -30.02 9.26
N GLU A 260 17.90 -31.25 9.66
CA GLU A 260 18.29 -31.67 11.02
C GLU A 260 19.81 -31.60 11.24
#